data_AF-A0A7X5L4S0-F1
#
_entry.id   AF-A0A7X5L4S0-F1
#
_cell.length_a   1.000
_cell.length_b   1.000
_cell.length_c   1.000
_cell.angle_alpha   90.00
_cell.angle_beta   90.00
_cell.angle_gamma   90.00
#
_symmetry.space_group_name_H-M   'P 1'
#
loop_
_entity.id
_entity.type
_entity.pdbx_description
1 polymer ?
#
loop_
_entity_poly.entity_id
_entity_poly.type
_entity_poly.pdbx_seq_one_letter_code
_entity_poly.pdbx_strand_id
1 'polypeptide(L)'
;MGFISFSLDYYKKELQKLESVPVSAGTIYRAKQLLKMLDDLVDEGYTELNEKLEEACQGVSRLRKYLNDNHAKPFPIYRKPLAETDVVYEQKSIELAEAIKELTGNAEKSKDLSKDAFLTELLRFCEWVGYEENTAYIFLLRDTLLPYIYYQGKNRKSIYPWLLGRKTLTMLTGTENVDDAIRASIIKALEFGKCSSFEDFCGAVLPDIQTTLKQYPEIGNCLTALLEDIQEKRIIVVESGCSGTFPMLLMSLDDRIDVRMYTTYPYLLEIYGDKIYSPKYEENRLFETLYSQDLYFRFSDLKDGHFFISKCENKEVEKYALAEVKATLNE
;
A
#
# COMPACT_ATOMS: atom_id res chain seq x y z
N MET A 1 -3.94 12.11 -20.87
CA MET A 1 -5.13 11.68 -20.10
C MET A 1 -4.63 10.89 -18.90
N GLY A 2 -5.29 11.01 -17.76
CA GLY A 2 -4.70 10.70 -16.45
C GLY A 2 -5.75 10.35 -15.39
N PHE A 3 -5.33 10.14 -14.15
CA PHE A 3 -6.15 9.60 -13.06
C PHE A 3 -7.57 10.18 -12.95
N ILE A 4 -7.73 11.50 -13.14
CA ILE A 4 -9.03 12.18 -13.09
C ILE A 4 -9.96 11.74 -14.23
N SER A 5 -9.48 11.64 -15.48
CA SER A 5 -10.33 11.24 -16.61
C SER A 5 -10.87 9.83 -16.45
N PHE A 6 -9.99 8.89 -16.13
CA PHE A 6 -10.36 7.50 -15.82
C PHE A 6 -11.43 7.46 -14.72
N SER A 7 -11.18 8.15 -13.62
CA SER A 7 -12.04 8.12 -12.45
C SER A 7 -13.42 8.69 -12.76
N LEU A 8 -13.52 9.81 -13.49
CA LEU A 8 -14.80 10.39 -13.90
C LEU A 8 -15.65 9.39 -14.68
N ASP A 9 -15.07 8.71 -15.67
CA ASP A 9 -15.77 7.71 -16.47
C ASP A 9 -16.16 6.48 -15.66
N TYR A 10 -15.26 6.03 -14.78
CA TYR A 10 -15.52 4.91 -13.88
C TYR A 10 -16.70 5.20 -12.93
N TYR A 11 -16.65 6.29 -12.18
CA TYR A 11 -17.72 6.66 -11.23
C TYR A 11 -19.05 6.91 -11.94
N LYS A 12 -19.04 7.51 -13.13
CA LYS A 12 -20.26 7.69 -13.92
C LYS A 12 -20.93 6.35 -14.26
N LYS A 13 -20.16 5.36 -14.70
CA LYS A 13 -20.67 4.00 -14.99
C LYS A 13 -21.18 3.32 -13.72
N GLU A 14 -20.45 3.42 -12.61
CA GLU A 14 -20.84 2.79 -11.35
C GLU A 14 -22.12 3.40 -10.77
N LEU A 15 -22.28 4.72 -10.83
CA LEU A 15 -23.53 5.40 -10.42
C LEU A 15 -24.72 4.94 -11.27
N GLN A 16 -24.56 4.85 -12.59
CA GLN A 16 -25.60 4.34 -13.48
C GLN A 16 -25.99 2.90 -13.15
N LYS A 17 -25.01 2.04 -12.83
CA LYS A 17 -25.27 0.66 -12.39
C LYS A 17 -26.07 0.66 -11.09
N LEU A 18 -25.63 1.39 -10.06
CA LEU A 18 -26.27 1.43 -8.74
C LEU A 18 -27.75 1.87 -8.82
N GLU A 19 -28.07 2.80 -9.72
CA GLU A 19 -29.42 3.34 -9.88
C GLU A 19 -30.31 2.51 -10.82
N SER A 20 -29.72 1.62 -11.63
CA SER A 20 -30.47 0.80 -12.61
C SER A 20 -30.76 -0.62 -12.11
N VAL A 21 -30.04 -1.11 -11.10
CA VAL A 21 -30.22 -2.44 -10.52
C VAL A 21 -31.05 -2.40 -9.24
N PRO A 22 -31.80 -3.46 -8.91
CA PRO A 22 -32.49 -3.58 -7.62
C PRO A 22 -31.51 -3.44 -6.45
N VAL A 23 -31.94 -2.75 -5.40
CA VAL A 23 -31.15 -2.58 -4.18
C VAL A 23 -30.90 -3.95 -3.54
N SER A 24 -29.64 -4.19 -3.18
CA SER A 24 -29.21 -5.37 -2.44
C SER A 24 -28.11 -4.99 -1.45
N ALA A 25 -27.77 -5.91 -0.53
CA ALA A 25 -26.62 -5.73 0.35
C ALA A 25 -25.32 -5.48 -0.44
N GLY A 26 -25.16 -6.13 -1.61
CA GLY A 26 -24.00 -5.96 -2.48
C GLY A 26 -23.94 -4.57 -3.12
N THR A 27 -25.06 -4.02 -3.59
CA THR A 27 -25.08 -2.68 -4.21
C THR A 27 -24.87 -1.59 -3.15
N ILE A 28 -25.43 -1.77 -1.95
CA ILE A 28 -25.17 -0.88 -0.80
C ILE A 28 -23.68 -0.93 -0.43
N TYR A 29 -23.10 -2.13 -0.29
CA TYR A 29 -21.69 -2.28 0.02
C TYR A 29 -20.80 -1.62 -1.03
N ARG A 30 -21.11 -1.81 -2.32
CA ARG A 30 -20.40 -1.16 -3.43
C ARG A 30 -20.48 0.36 -3.36
N ALA A 31 -21.66 0.93 -3.10
CA ALA A 31 -21.82 2.38 -2.91
C ALA A 31 -20.98 2.90 -1.73
N LYS A 32 -20.87 2.14 -0.64
CA LYS A 32 -19.99 2.50 0.49
C LYS A 32 -18.51 2.47 0.11
N GLN A 33 -18.06 1.47 -0.64
CA GLN A 33 -16.66 1.39 -1.10
C GLN A 33 -16.29 2.56 -2.01
N LEU A 34 -17.16 2.91 -2.97
CA LEU A 34 -16.96 4.06 -3.85
C LEU A 34 -16.85 5.36 -3.05
N LEU A 35 -17.75 5.58 -2.09
CA LEU A 35 -17.68 6.76 -1.23
C LEU A 35 -16.43 6.76 -0.35
N LYS A 36 -16.04 5.61 0.19
CA LYS A 36 -14.84 5.44 1.02
C LYS A 36 -13.56 5.83 0.28
N MET A 37 -13.41 5.43 -0.98
CA MET A 37 -12.27 5.87 -1.80
C MET A 37 -12.19 7.40 -1.95
N LEU A 38 -13.34 8.05 -2.19
CA LEU A 38 -13.42 9.50 -2.31
C LEU A 38 -13.12 10.22 -0.98
N ASP A 39 -13.60 9.67 0.12
CA ASP A 39 -13.35 10.21 1.46
C ASP A 39 -11.86 10.03 1.86
N ASP A 40 -11.25 8.88 1.54
CA ASP A 40 -9.84 8.60 1.84
C ASP A 40 -8.88 9.49 1.03
N LEU A 41 -9.20 9.79 -0.23
CA LEU A 41 -8.44 10.75 -1.06
C LEU A 41 -8.51 12.16 -0.48
N VAL A 42 -9.68 12.60 -0.01
CA VAL A 42 -9.82 13.92 0.64
C VAL A 42 -9.05 13.99 1.95
N ASP A 43 -9.06 12.91 2.75
CA ASP A 43 -8.29 12.84 3.99
C ASP A 43 -6.78 12.94 3.73
N GLU A 44 -6.31 12.43 2.59
CA GLU A 44 -4.94 12.61 2.08
C GLU A 44 -4.65 14.01 1.49
N GLY A 45 -5.66 14.88 1.38
CA GLY A 45 -5.54 16.22 0.81
C GLY A 45 -5.79 16.30 -0.70
N TYR A 46 -6.20 15.21 -1.36
CA TYR A 46 -6.56 15.18 -2.77
C TYR A 46 -8.05 15.46 -2.98
N THR A 47 -8.42 16.73 -3.18
CA THR A 47 -9.84 17.14 -3.33
C THR A 47 -10.33 17.21 -4.78
N GLU A 48 -9.43 17.33 -5.75
CA GLU A 48 -9.77 17.63 -7.15
C GLU A 48 -10.76 16.62 -7.75
N LEU A 49 -10.60 15.32 -7.49
CA LEU A 49 -11.52 14.31 -8.01
C LEU A 49 -12.95 14.51 -7.48
N ASN A 50 -13.11 14.83 -6.20
CA ASN A 50 -14.43 15.07 -5.62
C ASN A 50 -15.10 16.29 -6.22
N GLU A 51 -14.34 17.38 -6.37
CA GLU A 51 -14.81 18.62 -7.00
C GLU A 51 -15.29 18.34 -8.43
N LYS A 52 -14.46 17.65 -9.24
CA LYS A 52 -14.80 17.30 -10.62
C LYS A 52 -15.99 16.34 -10.73
N LEU A 53 -16.11 15.36 -9.84
CA LEU A 53 -17.25 14.44 -9.81
C LEU A 53 -18.55 15.17 -9.43
N GLU A 54 -18.47 16.09 -8.49
CA GLU A 54 -19.64 16.86 -8.07
C GLU A 54 -20.11 17.79 -9.19
N GLU A 55 -19.19 18.51 -9.83
CA GLU A 55 -19.47 19.36 -11.00
C GLU A 55 -20.06 18.57 -12.18
N ALA A 56 -19.47 17.42 -12.52
CA ALA A 56 -19.81 16.68 -13.73
C ALA A 56 -21.12 15.87 -13.61
N CYS A 57 -21.40 15.29 -12.44
CA CYS A 57 -22.51 14.36 -12.30
C CYS A 57 -23.09 14.26 -10.88
N GLN A 58 -22.77 15.20 -9.98
CA GLN A 58 -23.17 15.19 -8.57
C GLN A 58 -22.75 13.88 -7.86
N GLY A 59 -21.57 13.35 -8.21
CA GLY A 59 -21.19 11.98 -7.86
C GLY A 59 -21.18 11.72 -6.36
N VAL A 60 -20.60 12.63 -5.56
CA VAL A 60 -20.53 12.49 -4.10
C VAL A 60 -21.92 12.61 -3.49
N SER A 61 -22.69 13.62 -3.90
CA SER A 61 -24.06 13.84 -3.43
C SER A 61 -24.97 12.66 -3.73
N ARG A 62 -24.85 12.05 -4.92
CA ARG A 62 -25.63 10.88 -5.33
C ARG A 62 -25.28 9.64 -4.54
N LEU A 63 -24.00 9.37 -4.28
CA LEU A 63 -23.59 8.24 -3.42
C LEU A 63 -24.15 8.40 -2.01
N ARG A 64 -24.03 9.59 -1.41
CA ARG A 64 -24.58 9.88 -0.07
C ARG A 64 -26.09 9.74 -0.03
N LYS A 65 -26.80 10.25 -1.05
CA LYS A 65 -28.24 10.10 -1.18
C LYS A 65 -28.65 8.63 -1.31
N TYR A 66 -28.00 7.87 -2.19
CA TYR A 66 -28.27 6.45 -2.37
C TYR A 66 -28.14 5.66 -1.07
N LEU A 67 -27.08 5.93 -0.28
CA LEU A 67 -26.92 5.28 1.02
C LEU A 67 -28.01 5.70 2.03
N ASN A 68 -28.36 6.98 2.08
CA ASN A 68 -29.39 7.50 2.99
C ASN A 68 -30.79 6.95 2.66
N ASP A 69 -31.17 6.93 1.39
CA ASP A 69 -32.46 6.41 0.90
C ASP A 69 -32.62 4.91 1.23
N ASN A 70 -31.51 4.21 1.44
CA ASN A 70 -31.46 2.78 1.80
C ASN A 70 -31.07 2.54 3.26
N HIS A 71 -31.16 3.56 4.13
CA HIS A 71 -30.86 3.49 5.57
C HIS A 71 -29.47 2.93 5.91
N ALA A 72 -28.49 3.12 5.01
CA ALA A 72 -27.13 2.65 5.18
C ALA A 72 -26.19 3.79 5.56
N LYS A 73 -25.33 3.55 6.55
CA LYS A 73 -24.25 4.48 6.91
C LYS A 73 -23.00 4.23 6.07
N PRO A 74 -22.27 5.28 5.62
CA PRO A 74 -20.94 5.15 5.03
C PRO A 74 -19.96 4.40 5.93
N PHE A 75 -18.85 3.92 5.38
CA PHE A 75 -17.73 3.45 6.19
C PHE A 75 -17.12 4.60 6.99
N PRO A 76 -16.57 4.32 8.18
CA PRO A 76 -15.86 5.34 8.95
C PRO A 76 -14.61 5.81 8.20
N ILE A 77 -14.27 7.08 8.41
CA ILE A 77 -12.96 7.63 8.02
C ILE A 77 -12.01 7.32 9.17
N TYR A 78 -11.05 6.43 8.92
CA TYR A 78 -9.99 6.10 9.86
C TYR A 78 -8.89 7.13 9.68
N ARG A 79 -8.76 8.02 10.67
CA ARG A 79 -7.76 9.08 10.65
C ARG A 79 -6.47 8.59 11.29
N LYS A 80 -5.34 9.13 10.81
CA LYS A 80 -4.06 8.93 11.47
C LYS A 80 -4.16 9.33 12.95
N PRO A 81 -3.55 8.58 13.87
CA PRO A 81 -3.60 8.91 15.29
C PRO A 81 -2.95 10.26 15.60
N LEU A 82 -1.95 10.64 14.81
CA LEU A 82 -1.24 11.92 14.85
C LEU A 82 -1.04 12.44 13.43
N ALA A 83 -1.12 13.75 13.23
CA ALA A 83 -0.71 14.35 11.96
C ALA A 83 0.81 14.24 11.81
N GLU A 84 1.31 13.98 10.59
CA GLU A 84 2.76 13.89 10.34
C GLU A 84 3.52 15.14 10.77
N THR A 85 2.88 16.31 10.72
CA THR A 85 3.46 17.60 11.17
C THR A 85 3.72 17.66 12.66
N ASP A 86 3.03 16.83 13.45
CA ASP A 86 3.11 16.80 14.91
C ASP A 86 4.13 15.74 15.39
N VAL A 87 4.76 15.01 14.46
CA VAL A 87 5.72 13.96 14.76
C VAL A 87 7.14 14.48 14.57
N VAL A 88 7.92 14.44 15.65
CA VAL A 88 9.34 14.78 15.65
C VAL A 88 10.15 13.50 15.49
N TYR A 89 11.18 13.57 14.64
CA TYR A 89 12.08 12.46 14.38
C TYR A 89 13.50 12.84 14.76
N GLU A 90 14.26 11.86 15.21
CA GLU A 90 15.67 12.01 15.55
C GLU A 90 16.46 12.53 14.35
N GLN A 91 17.46 13.38 14.62
CA GLN A 91 18.42 13.83 13.60
C GLN A 91 19.39 12.72 13.20
N LYS A 92 19.52 11.68 14.03
CA LYS A 92 20.39 10.54 13.77
C LYS A 92 19.74 9.63 12.71
N SER A 93 20.56 9.18 11.78
CA SER A 93 20.22 8.14 10.81
C SER A 93 20.81 6.81 11.28
N ILE A 94 20.02 5.74 11.24
CA ILE A 94 20.42 4.38 11.66
C ILE A 94 20.05 3.40 10.52
N GLU A 95 20.85 2.36 10.32
CA GLU A 95 20.52 1.32 9.35
C GLU A 95 19.22 0.61 9.76
N LEU A 96 18.33 0.38 8.80
CA LEU A 96 17.00 -0.18 9.03
C LEU A 96 17.04 -1.55 9.70
N ALA A 97 17.97 -2.42 9.31
CA ALA A 97 18.14 -3.74 9.93
C ALA A 97 18.49 -3.63 11.42
N GLU A 98 19.37 -2.70 11.79
CA GLU A 98 19.71 -2.42 13.19
C GLU A 98 18.52 -1.85 13.96
N ALA A 99 17.79 -0.91 13.35
CA ALA A 99 16.62 -0.28 13.95
C ALA A 99 15.48 -1.29 14.22
N ILE A 100 15.21 -2.21 13.28
CA ILE A 100 14.22 -3.27 13.47
C ILE A 100 14.66 -4.23 14.58
N LYS A 101 15.95 -4.57 14.66
CA LYS A 101 16.48 -5.40 15.75
C LYS A 101 16.36 -4.72 17.12
N GLU A 102 16.59 -3.42 17.18
CA GLU A 102 16.37 -2.64 18.40
C GLU A 102 14.88 -2.63 18.80
N LEU A 103 13.99 -2.37 17.83
CA LEU A 103 12.55 -2.33 18.03
C LEU A 103 12.01 -3.67 18.56
N THR A 104 12.36 -4.79 17.93
CA THR A 104 11.91 -6.13 18.35
C THR A 104 12.44 -6.49 19.73
N GLY A 105 13.74 -6.27 19.99
CA GLY A 105 14.34 -6.53 21.31
C GLY A 105 13.79 -5.66 22.43
N ASN A 106 13.32 -4.44 22.13
CA ASN A 106 12.62 -3.59 23.08
C ASN A 106 11.15 -4.02 23.28
N ALA A 107 10.48 -4.46 22.22
CA ALA A 107 9.09 -4.91 22.28
C ALA A 107 8.94 -6.18 23.13
N GLU A 108 9.88 -7.13 23.03
CA GLU A 108 9.91 -8.34 23.87
C GLU A 108 9.94 -8.00 25.38
N LYS A 109 10.68 -6.94 25.75
CA LYS A 109 10.83 -6.48 27.14
C LYS A 109 9.68 -5.57 27.60
N SER A 110 8.91 -5.02 26.67
CA SER A 110 7.76 -4.17 26.98
C SER A 110 6.71 -4.96 27.77
N LYS A 111 5.95 -4.30 28.63
CA LYS A 111 4.81 -4.91 29.33
C LYS A 111 3.49 -4.66 28.60
N ASP A 112 3.47 -3.70 27.68
CA ASP A 112 2.28 -3.30 26.95
C ASP A 112 2.01 -4.27 25.80
N LEU A 113 0.73 -4.52 25.54
CA LEU A 113 0.25 -5.32 24.43
C LEU A 113 -0.83 -4.50 23.71
N SER A 114 -0.76 -4.43 22.38
CA SER A 114 -1.77 -3.71 21.62
C SER A 114 -3.13 -4.36 21.79
N LYS A 115 -4.17 -3.53 21.82
CA LYS A 115 -5.58 -3.95 21.83
C LYS A 115 -6.25 -3.72 20.47
N ASP A 116 -5.46 -3.35 19.46
CA ASP A 116 -5.99 -3.12 18.13
C ASP A 116 -6.48 -4.45 17.53
N ALA A 117 -7.79 -4.52 17.29
CA ALA A 117 -8.44 -5.70 16.74
C ALA A 117 -7.98 -5.99 15.30
N PHE A 118 -7.47 -5.00 14.58
CA PHE A 118 -6.98 -5.16 13.21
C PHE A 118 -5.74 -6.06 13.14
N LEU A 119 -4.95 -6.16 14.22
CA LEU A 119 -3.79 -7.05 14.26
C LEU A 119 -4.15 -8.51 14.01
N THR A 120 -5.34 -8.96 14.44
CA THR A 120 -5.81 -10.32 14.11
C THR A 120 -6.00 -10.52 12.60
N GLU A 121 -6.48 -9.49 11.90
CA GLU A 121 -6.65 -9.55 10.44
C GLU A 121 -5.29 -9.48 9.72
N LEU A 122 -4.35 -8.68 10.23
CA LEU A 122 -2.97 -8.64 9.75
C LEU A 122 -2.28 -10.01 9.85
N LEU A 123 -2.51 -10.75 10.95
CA LEU A 123 -1.95 -12.10 11.11
C LEU A 123 -2.55 -13.09 10.10
N ARG A 124 -3.85 -13.02 9.82
CA ARG A 124 -4.48 -13.82 8.76
C ARG A 124 -3.95 -13.48 7.38
N PHE A 125 -3.68 -12.20 7.13
CA PHE A 125 -2.98 -11.79 5.91
C PHE A 125 -1.58 -12.42 5.86
N CYS A 126 -0.82 -12.43 6.96
CA CYS A 126 0.47 -13.10 7.00
C CYS A 126 0.36 -14.61 6.73
N GLU A 127 -0.65 -15.29 7.28
CA GLU A 127 -0.92 -16.71 7.00
C GLU A 127 -1.25 -16.96 5.53
N TRP A 128 -2.09 -16.11 4.94
CA TRP A 128 -2.43 -16.18 3.52
C TRP A 128 -1.22 -15.89 2.61
N VAL A 129 -0.37 -14.94 3.01
CA VAL A 129 0.91 -14.69 2.32
C VAL A 129 1.74 -15.97 2.33
N GLY A 130 1.73 -16.77 3.40
CA GLY A 130 2.44 -18.05 3.45
C GLY A 130 3.97 -17.96 3.27
N TYR A 131 4.64 -19.10 3.47
CA TYR A 131 6.09 -19.21 3.33
C TYR A 131 6.49 -20.44 2.52
N GLU A 132 7.25 -20.24 1.45
CA GLU A 132 7.73 -21.27 0.53
C GLU A 132 9.28 -21.33 0.57
N GLU A 133 9.84 -22.52 0.70
CA GLU A 133 11.29 -22.72 0.63
C GLU A 133 11.84 -22.32 -0.76
N ASN A 134 13.05 -21.75 -0.80
CA ASN A 134 13.67 -21.21 -2.03
C ASN A 134 12.91 -20.03 -2.68
N THR A 135 12.04 -19.35 -1.93
CA THR A 135 11.36 -18.13 -2.35
C THR A 135 11.81 -16.97 -1.46
N ALA A 136 12.21 -15.87 -2.08
CA ALA A 136 12.50 -14.64 -1.36
C ALA A 136 11.22 -13.83 -1.16
N TYR A 137 11.10 -13.15 -0.03
CA TYR A 137 9.96 -12.28 0.27
C TYR A 137 10.45 -10.86 0.51
N ILE A 138 10.03 -9.95 -0.35
CA ILE A 138 10.29 -8.52 -0.19
C ILE A 138 9.07 -7.89 0.48
N PHE A 139 9.25 -7.38 1.68
CA PHE A 139 8.22 -6.64 2.41
C PHE A 139 8.45 -5.15 2.16
N LEU A 140 7.50 -4.48 1.48
CA LEU A 140 7.56 -3.04 1.25
C LEU A 140 7.18 -2.29 2.52
N LEU A 141 8.20 -1.85 3.27
CA LEU A 141 8.10 -1.37 4.64
C LEU A 141 7.48 0.01 4.81
N ARG A 142 6.85 0.55 3.77
CA ARG A 142 5.90 1.66 3.96
C ARG A 142 4.80 1.23 4.93
N ASP A 143 4.27 0.03 4.72
CA ASP A 143 3.10 -0.44 5.45
C ASP A 143 3.23 -1.91 5.92
N THR A 144 4.33 -2.61 5.64
CA THR A 144 4.45 -4.06 5.91
C THR A 144 5.53 -4.44 6.93
N LEU A 145 5.84 -3.53 7.86
CA LEU A 145 6.79 -3.80 8.95
C LEU A 145 6.32 -4.93 9.87
N LEU A 146 5.05 -4.94 10.27
CA LEU A 146 4.53 -5.99 11.14
C LEU A 146 4.49 -7.35 10.42
N PRO A 147 4.05 -7.46 9.16
CA PRO A 147 4.26 -8.67 8.37
C PRO A 147 5.72 -9.12 8.35
N TYR A 148 6.69 -8.24 8.06
CA TYR A 148 8.10 -8.62 8.10
C TYR A 148 8.52 -9.19 9.47
N ILE A 149 8.10 -8.55 10.56
CA ILE A 149 8.39 -8.98 11.94
C ILE A 149 7.76 -10.34 12.26
N TYR A 150 6.53 -10.62 11.79
CA TYR A 150 5.89 -11.93 11.95
C TYR A 150 6.76 -13.05 11.35
N TYR A 151 7.26 -12.85 10.12
CA TYR A 151 8.12 -13.83 9.48
C TYR A 151 9.50 -13.93 10.16
N GLN A 152 10.06 -12.80 10.59
CA GLN A 152 11.31 -12.77 11.34
C GLN A 152 11.20 -13.54 12.66
N GLY A 153 10.13 -13.32 13.43
CA GLY A 153 9.85 -14.02 14.69
C GLY A 153 9.71 -15.54 14.53
N LYS A 154 9.25 -15.99 13.36
CA LYS A 154 9.18 -17.41 12.99
C LYS A 154 10.48 -17.96 12.38
N ASN A 155 11.59 -17.22 12.53
CA ASN A 155 12.92 -17.57 12.01
C ASN A 155 12.93 -17.85 10.50
N ARG A 156 12.04 -17.20 9.74
CA ARG A 156 12.00 -17.33 8.28
C ARG A 156 13.22 -16.62 7.69
N LYS A 157 13.80 -17.26 6.67
CA LYS A 157 14.98 -16.77 5.95
C LYS A 157 14.56 -16.15 4.62
N SER A 158 15.49 -15.44 3.98
CA SER A 158 15.27 -14.83 2.67
C SER A 158 14.09 -13.86 2.66
N ILE A 159 13.97 -13.10 3.74
CA ILE A 159 13.00 -12.01 3.90
C ILE A 159 13.75 -10.68 3.85
N TYR A 160 13.24 -9.72 3.09
CA TYR A 160 13.93 -8.48 2.76
C TYR A 160 13.07 -7.28 3.13
N PRO A 161 13.49 -6.44 4.09
CA PRO A 161 12.76 -5.25 4.51
C PRO A 161 13.10 -4.05 3.62
N TRP A 162 12.36 -3.85 2.53
CA TRP A 162 12.65 -2.77 1.59
C TRP A 162 11.80 -1.53 1.87
N LEU A 163 12.45 -0.42 2.22
CA LEU A 163 11.77 0.85 2.47
C LEU A 163 11.67 1.67 1.17
N LEU A 164 10.93 1.14 0.20
CA LEU A 164 10.64 1.80 -1.07
C LEU A 164 9.39 2.68 -0.94
N GLY A 165 9.53 3.94 -1.35
CA GLY A 165 8.44 4.90 -1.36
C GLY A 165 8.80 6.13 -2.19
N ARG A 166 7.90 7.12 -2.19
CA ARG A 166 8.08 8.39 -2.92
C ARG A 166 9.42 9.06 -2.58
N LYS A 167 9.76 9.11 -1.30
CA LYS A 167 11.03 9.70 -0.81
C LYS A 167 12.26 8.97 -1.34
N THR A 168 12.19 7.64 -1.48
CA THR A 168 13.27 6.85 -2.09
C THR A 168 13.48 7.24 -3.55
N LEU A 169 12.39 7.32 -4.32
CA LEU A 169 12.46 7.72 -5.73
C LEU A 169 12.95 9.17 -5.89
N THR A 170 12.49 10.08 -5.04
CA THR A 170 12.95 11.48 -5.05
C THR A 170 14.41 11.59 -4.71
N MET A 171 14.92 10.83 -3.75
CA MET A 171 16.34 10.85 -3.45
C MET A 171 17.17 10.30 -4.63
N LEU A 172 16.77 9.17 -5.22
CA LEU A 172 17.52 8.56 -6.33
C LEU A 172 17.59 9.46 -7.57
N THR A 173 16.54 10.24 -7.83
CA THR A 173 16.39 11.01 -9.07
C THR A 173 16.55 12.52 -8.90
N GLY A 174 16.53 13.03 -7.68
CA GLY A 174 16.38 14.46 -7.38
C GLY A 174 15.04 15.06 -7.82
N THR A 175 14.06 14.24 -8.24
CA THR A 175 12.79 14.68 -8.82
C THR A 175 11.61 14.24 -7.95
N GLU A 176 10.71 15.16 -7.61
CA GLU A 176 9.49 14.83 -6.88
C GLU A 176 8.44 14.16 -7.81
N ASN A 177 7.56 13.36 -7.22
CA ASN A 177 6.41 12.73 -7.89
C ASN A 177 6.76 11.78 -9.06
N VAL A 178 7.95 11.16 -9.05
CA VAL A 178 8.31 10.14 -10.06
C VAL A 178 7.41 8.90 -9.98
N ASP A 179 6.88 8.60 -8.79
CA ASP A 179 5.89 7.53 -8.61
C ASP A 179 4.60 7.79 -9.38
N ASP A 180 4.22 9.06 -9.61
CA ASP A 180 3.06 9.39 -10.45
C ASP A 180 3.29 9.04 -11.91
N ALA A 181 4.51 9.23 -12.42
CA ALA A 181 4.86 8.84 -13.78
C ALA A 181 4.82 7.31 -13.95
N ILE A 182 5.29 6.56 -12.94
CA ILE A 182 5.21 5.09 -12.93
C ILE A 182 3.75 4.64 -12.84
N ARG A 183 2.98 5.21 -11.90
CA ARG A 183 1.55 4.93 -11.68
C ARG A 183 0.69 5.31 -12.89
N ALA A 184 1.10 6.29 -13.70
CA ALA A 184 0.39 6.63 -14.93
C ALA A 184 0.28 5.44 -15.89
N SER A 185 1.26 4.53 -15.90
CA SER A 185 1.22 3.30 -16.70
C SER A 185 0.04 2.39 -16.33
N ILE A 186 -0.23 2.26 -15.03
CA ILE A 186 -1.38 1.51 -14.47
C ILE A 186 -2.68 2.17 -14.92
N ILE A 187 -2.79 3.50 -14.81
CA ILE A 187 -3.99 4.24 -15.22
C ILE A 187 -4.23 4.13 -16.73
N LYS A 188 -3.19 4.27 -17.56
CA LYS A 188 -3.32 4.10 -19.02
C LYS A 188 -3.80 2.69 -19.38
N ALA A 189 -3.29 1.67 -18.71
CA ALA A 189 -3.74 0.29 -18.90
C ALA A 189 -5.22 0.12 -18.51
N LEU A 190 -5.70 0.82 -17.47
CA LEU A 190 -7.12 0.80 -17.12
C LEU A 190 -8.01 1.59 -18.09
N GLU A 191 -7.52 2.69 -18.65
CA GLU A 191 -8.26 3.50 -19.63
C GLU A 191 -8.34 2.83 -21.01
N PHE A 192 -7.23 2.27 -21.47
CA PHE A 192 -7.06 1.81 -22.87
C PHE A 192 -6.74 0.33 -23.01
N GLY A 193 -6.14 -0.28 -21.98
CA GLY A 193 -5.88 -1.70 -21.95
C GLY A 193 -7.19 -2.46 -21.81
N LYS A 194 -7.48 -3.32 -22.77
CA LYS A 194 -8.57 -4.29 -22.65
C LYS A 194 -8.09 -5.44 -21.77
N CYS A 195 -7.76 -5.14 -20.51
CA CYS A 195 -7.20 -6.10 -19.58
C CYS A 195 -8.33 -6.89 -18.91
N SER A 196 -8.35 -8.20 -19.13
CA SER A 196 -9.34 -9.11 -18.54
C SER A 196 -8.75 -10.02 -17.47
N SER A 197 -7.42 -9.99 -17.32
CA SER A 197 -6.64 -10.81 -16.40
C SER A 197 -5.41 -10.04 -15.91
N PHE A 198 -4.78 -10.56 -14.86
CA PHE A 198 -3.51 -10.04 -14.35
C PHE A 198 -2.39 -10.10 -15.42
N GLU A 199 -2.35 -11.16 -16.22
CA GLU A 199 -1.37 -11.33 -17.28
C GLU A 199 -1.53 -10.28 -18.39
N ASP A 200 -2.76 -10.04 -18.86
CA ASP A 200 -3.06 -8.97 -19.82
C ASP A 200 -2.64 -7.60 -19.27
N PHE A 201 -2.86 -7.40 -17.96
CA PHE A 201 -2.54 -6.17 -17.28
C PHE A 201 -1.03 -5.94 -17.20
N CYS A 202 -0.26 -6.95 -16.77
CA CYS A 202 1.20 -6.89 -16.77
C CYS A 202 1.75 -6.68 -18.19
N GLY A 203 1.19 -7.35 -19.20
CA GLY A 203 1.58 -7.16 -20.60
C GLY A 203 1.42 -5.72 -21.11
N ALA A 204 0.46 -4.97 -20.57
CA ALA A 204 0.26 -3.56 -20.88
C ALA A 204 1.11 -2.62 -20.00
N VAL A 205 1.22 -2.90 -18.70
CA VAL A 205 1.83 -2.00 -17.72
C VAL A 205 3.36 -2.06 -17.73
N LEU A 206 3.94 -3.27 -17.71
CA LEU A 206 5.39 -3.44 -17.51
C LEU A 206 6.22 -2.77 -18.62
N PRO A 207 5.88 -2.89 -19.92
CA PRO A 207 6.64 -2.21 -20.99
C PRO A 207 6.56 -0.67 -20.92
N ASP A 208 5.41 -0.12 -20.49
CA ASP A 208 5.26 1.34 -20.32
C ASP A 208 6.07 1.84 -19.11
N ILE A 209 6.12 1.06 -18.02
CA ILE A 209 7.02 1.34 -16.88
C ILE A 209 8.48 1.31 -17.33
N GLN A 210 8.92 0.29 -18.07
CA GLN A 210 10.30 0.22 -18.59
C GLN A 210 10.63 1.43 -19.48
N THR A 211 9.65 1.90 -20.26
CA THR A 211 9.82 3.12 -21.08
C THR A 211 9.97 4.36 -20.21
N THR A 212 9.17 4.48 -19.14
CA THR A 212 9.30 5.54 -18.13
C THR A 212 10.67 5.50 -17.44
N LEU A 213 11.19 4.32 -17.09
CA LEU A 213 12.48 4.16 -16.43
C LEU A 213 13.67 4.60 -17.28
N LYS A 214 13.54 4.68 -18.61
CA LYS A 214 14.59 5.28 -19.45
C LYS A 214 14.84 6.76 -19.14
N GLN A 215 13.87 7.44 -18.54
CA GLN A 215 13.99 8.83 -18.09
C GLN A 215 14.61 8.94 -16.69
N TYR A 216 14.67 7.82 -15.95
CA TYR A 216 15.15 7.73 -14.57
C TYR A 216 16.04 6.49 -14.39
N PRO A 217 17.16 6.38 -15.14
CA PRO A 217 18.01 5.18 -15.13
C PRO A 217 18.57 4.86 -13.74
N GLU A 218 18.69 5.85 -12.86
CA GLU A 218 19.14 5.69 -11.46
C GLU A 218 18.21 4.75 -10.67
N ILE A 219 16.89 4.84 -10.90
CA ILE A 219 15.91 3.94 -10.28
C ILE A 219 16.13 2.52 -10.80
N GLY A 220 16.18 2.35 -12.13
CA GLY A 220 16.36 1.05 -12.76
C GLY A 220 17.66 0.36 -12.31
N ASN A 221 18.77 1.08 -12.33
CA ASN A 221 20.08 0.56 -11.90
C ASN A 221 20.09 0.18 -10.42
N CYS A 222 19.57 1.04 -9.54
CA CYS A 222 19.56 0.79 -8.11
C CYS A 222 18.70 -0.43 -7.75
N LEU A 223 17.47 -0.49 -8.26
CA LEU A 223 16.55 -1.59 -7.97
C LEU A 223 17.01 -2.91 -8.61
N THR A 224 17.59 -2.86 -9.81
CA THR A 224 18.16 -4.07 -10.44
C THR A 224 19.31 -4.63 -9.61
N ALA A 225 20.23 -3.78 -9.13
CA ALA A 225 21.32 -4.22 -8.27
C ALA A 225 20.80 -4.87 -6.96
N LEU A 226 19.79 -4.27 -6.32
CA LEU A 226 19.15 -4.86 -5.13
C LEU A 226 18.50 -6.23 -5.42
N LEU A 227 17.93 -6.41 -6.62
CA LEU A 227 17.30 -7.68 -7.04
C LEU A 227 18.34 -8.75 -7.40
N GLU A 228 19.47 -8.37 -8.00
CA GLU A 228 20.57 -9.27 -8.35
C GLU A 228 21.21 -9.93 -7.12
N ASP A 229 21.19 -9.27 -5.96
CA ASP A 229 21.68 -9.82 -4.70
C ASP A 229 20.80 -10.98 -4.17
N ILE A 230 19.54 -11.06 -4.61
CA ILE A 230 18.60 -12.13 -4.21
C ILE A 230 18.89 -13.39 -5.03
N GLN A 231 19.22 -14.50 -4.36
CA GLN A 231 19.64 -15.75 -5.01
C GLN A 231 18.48 -16.70 -5.32
N GLU A 232 17.33 -16.47 -4.70
CA GLU A 232 16.13 -17.29 -4.86
C GLU A 232 15.58 -17.19 -6.29
N LYS A 233 14.98 -18.29 -6.75
CA LYS A 233 14.43 -18.41 -8.12
C LYS A 233 13.06 -17.74 -8.26
N ARG A 234 12.42 -17.45 -7.14
CA ARG A 234 11.12 -16.80 -7.05
C ARG A 234 11.20 -15.72 -5.99
N ILE A 235 10.57 -14.58 -6.28
CA ILE A 235 10.49 -13.45 -5.37
C ILE A 235 9.01 -13.11 -5.21
N ILE A 236 8.56 -12.91 -3.97
CA ILE A 236 7.20 -12.46 -3.66
C ILE A 236 7.29 -11.08 -3.02
N VAL A 237 6.71 -10.09 -3.67
CA VAL A 237 6.58 -8.74 -3.13
C VAL A 237 5.27 -8.63 -2.35
N VAL A 238 5.38 -8.27 -1.07
CA VAL A 238 4.27 -8.09 -0.14
C VAL A 238 4.04 -6.59 0.07
N GLU A 239 2.80 -6.14 -0.16
CA GLU A 239 2.43 -4.72 -0.28
C GLU A 239 0.99 -4.49 0.21
N SER A 240 0.68 -3.28 0.67
CA SER A 240 -0.71 -2.82 0.87
C SER A 240 -1.08 -1.60 0.03
N GLY A 241 -0.12 -0.95 -0.64
CA GLY A 241 -0.40 0.14 -1.57
C GLY A 241 -1.39 -0.24 -2.67
N CYS A 242 -2.58 0.35 -2.65
CA CYS A 242 -3.74 -0.09 -3.44
C CYS A 242 -3.57 -0.08 -4.97
N SER A 243 -2.61 0.68 -5.52
CA SER A 243 -2.33 0.65 -6.98
C SER A 243 -1.39 -0.49 -7.38
N GLY A 244 -0.57 -1.00 -6.46
CA GLY A 244 0.54 -1.91 -6.76
C GLY A 244 1.68 -1.24 -7.55
N THR A 245 1.89 0.07 -7.39
CA THR A 245 2.89 0.85 -8.15
C THR A 245 4.30 0.29 -7.99
N PHE A 246 4.75 0.03 -6.75
CA PHE A 246 6.08 -0.53 -6.51
C PHE A 246 6.18 -2.01 -6.91
N PRO A 247 5.19 -2.88 -6.63
CA PRO A 247 5.20 -4.23 -7.16
C PRO A 247 5.32 -4.28 -8.68
N MET A 248 4.53 -3.48 -9.40
CA MET A 248 4.59 -3.40 -10.87
C MET A 248 5.94 -2.83 -11.36
N LEU A 249 6.51 -1.86 -10.64
CA LEU A 249 7.85 -1.37 -10.91
C LEU A 249 8.89 -2.49 -10.81
N LEU A 250 8.88 -3.24 -9.73
CA LEU A 250 9.83 -4.33 -9.52
C LEU A 250 9.63 -5.46 -10.55
N MET A 251 8.39 -5.87 -10.81
CA MET A 251 8.07 -6.86 -11.87
C MET A 251 8.53 -6.41 -13.26
N SER A 252 8.64 -5.11 -13.51
CA SER A 252 9.15 -4.60 -14.79
C SER A 252 10.67 -4.78 -14.95
N LEU A 253 11.37 -5.07 -13.85
CA LEU A 253 12.83 -5.23 -13.80
C LEU A 253 13.26 -6.69 -13.69
N ASP A 254 12.44 -7.56 -13.10
CA ASP A 254 12.81 -8.95 -12.82
C ASP A 254 11.60 -9.88 -12.95
N ASP A 255 11.76 -10.92 -13.78
CA ASP A 255 10.71 -11.87 -14.13
C ASP A 255 10.43 -12.94 -13.05
N ARG A 256 11.29 -13.03 -12.03
CA ARG A 256 11.09 -13.91 -10.87
C ARG A 256 9.99 -13.41 -9.92
N ILE A 257 9.55 -12.17 -10.10
CA ILE A 257 8.68 -11.47 -9.16
C ILE A 257 7.21 -11.83 -9.38
N ASP A 258 6.56 -12.20 -8.28
CA ASP A 258 5.12 -12.30 -8.11
C ASP A 258 4.69 -11.40 -6.93
N VAL A 259 3.39 -11.13 -6.80
CA VAL A 259 2.88 -10.13 -5.85
C VAL A 259 1.79 -10.71 -4.95
N ARG A 260 1.78 -10.28 -3.69
CA ARG A 260 0.75 -10.62 -2.70
C ARG A 260 0.36 -9.36 -1.96
N MET A 261 -0.85 -8.87 -2.21
CA MET A 261 -1.33 -7.58 -1.69
C MET A 261 -2.44 -7.75 -0.67
N TYR A 262 -2.46 -6.90 0.35
CA TYR A 262 -3.53 -6.92 1.37
C TYR A 262 -4.91 -6.64 0.73
N THR A 263 -5.03 -5.51 0.04
CA THR A 263 -6.21 -5.12 -0.72
C THR A 263 -5.80 -4.23 -1.90
N THR A 264 -6.76 -3.79 -2.71
CA THR A 264 -6.54 -2.90 -3.84
C THR A 264 -7.77 -2.02 -4.07
N TYR A 265 -7.67 -1.07 -5.00
CA TYR A 265 -8.84 -0.30 -5.39
C TYR A 265 -9.95 -1.21 -5.95
N PRO A 266 -11.22 -0.91 -5.67
CA PRO A 266 -12.35 -1.72 -6.15
C PRO A 266 -12.45 -1.91 -7.67
N TYR A 267 -11.79 -1.08 -8.48
CA TYR A 267 -11.70 -1.25 -9.94
C TYR A 267 -10.52 -2.13 -10.40
N LEU A 268 -9.62 -2.49 -9.49
CA LEU A 268 -8.46 -3.35 -9.72
C LEU A 268 -8.65 -4.76 -9.15
N LEU A 269 -9.68 -4.98 -8.32
CA LEU A 269 -9.94 -6.27 -7.66
C LEU A 269 -10.02 -7.45 -8.65
N GLU A 270 -10.80 -7.31 -9.71
CA GLU A 270 -10.96 -8.37 -10.72
C GLU A 270 -9.66 -8.62 -11.51
N ILE A 271 -8.88 -7.55 -11.76
CA ILE A 271 -7.64 -7.63 -12.53
C ILE A 271 -6.54 -8.32 -11.73
N TYR A 272 -6.34 -7.93 -10.48
CA TYR A 272 -5.34 -8.55 -9.60
C TYR A 272 -5.78 -9.93 -9.10
N GLY A 273 -7.08 -10.19 -8.99
CA GLY A 273 -7.61 -11.53 -8.73
C GLY A 273 -7.02 -12.19 -7.48
N ASP A 274 -6.38 -13.36 -7.66
CA ASP A 274 -5.79 -14.17 -6.59
C ASP A 274 -4.56 -13.54 -5.93
N LYS A 275 -4.08 -12.40 -6.43
CA LYS A 275 -3.02 -11.60 -5.80
C LYS A 275 -3.52 -10.76 -4.64
N ILE A 276 -4.83 -10.68 -4.44
CA ILE A 276 -5.45 -9.86 -3.40
C ILE A 276 -6.00 -10.75 -2.29
N TYR A 277 -5.57 -10.47 -1.06
CA TYR A 277 -6.08 -11.18 0.12
C TYR A 277 -7.54 -10.83 0.44
N SER A 278 -7.87 -9.53 0.49
CA SER A 278 -9.18 -9.06 0.93
C SER A 278 -9.80 -8.05 -0.06
N PRO A 279 -11.08 -8.20 -0.43
CA PRO A 279 -11.79 -7.21 -1.25
C PRO A 279 -12.21 -5.96 -0.45
N LYS A 280 -11.94 -5.94 0.87
CA LYS A 280 -12.38 -4.90 1.79
C LYS A 280 -11.44 -3.69 1.76
N TYR A 281 -11.51 -2.92 0.69
CA TYR A 281 -10.75 -1.67 0.55
C TYR A 281 -10.89 -0.74 1.77
N GLU A 282 -12.05 -0.73 2.42
CA GLU A 282 -12.33 0.10 3.60
C GLU A 282 -11.42 -0.18 4.80
N GLU A 283 -10.79 -1.36 4.85
CA GLU A 283 -9.84 -1.75 5.90
C GLU A 283 -8.40 -1.34 5.56
N ASN A 284 -8.10 -0.86 4.34
CA ASN A 284 -6.74 -0.49 3.93
C ASN A 284 -6.12 0.54 4.87
N ARG A 285 -6.89 1.55 5.26
CA ARG A 285 -6.44 2.58 6.20
C ARG A 285 -6.05 2.00 7.56
N LEU A 286 -6.76 0.99 8.06
CA LEU A 286 -6.40 0.36 9.33
C LEU A 286 -5.03 -0.31 9.25
N PHE A 287 -4.67 -0.84 8.08
CA PHE A 287 -3.35 -1.40 7.80
C PHE A 287 -2.27 -0.32 7.75
N GLU A 288 -2.54 0.77 7.04
CA GLU A 288 -1.60 1.89 6.85
C GLU A 288 -1.36 2.71 8.12
N THR A 289 -2.34 2.84 9.03
CA THR A 289 -2.27 3.78 10.16
C THR A 289 -1.79 3.18 11.49
N LEU A 290 -1.23 1.97 11.48
CA LEU A 290 -0.60 1.38 12.67
C LEU A 290 0.66 2.17 13.06
N TYR A 291 0.88 2.40 14.35
CA TYR A 291 1.94 3.30 14.84
C TYR A 291 3.34 2.85 14.41
N SER A 292 3.60 1.55 14.46
CA SER A 292 4.88 0.96 14.06
C SER A 292 5.21 1.16 12.59
N GLN A 293 4.19 1.21 11.73
CA GLN A 293 4.34 1.25 10.27
C GLN A 293 4.29 2.69 9.75
N ASP A 294 3.33 3.49 10.22
CA ASP A 294 3.08 4.86 9.75
C ASP A 294 4.06 5.88 10.34
N LEU A 295 4.34 5.79 11.65
CA LEU A 295 4.93 6.89 12.42
C LEU A 295 6.29 6.58 13.02
N TYR A 296 6.60 5.31 13.31
CA TYR A 296 7.78 5.00 14.12
C TYR A 296 9.10 5.17 13.37
N PHE A 297 9.15 4.79 12.10
CA PHE A 297 10.32 4.93 11.24
C PHE A 297 10.04 5.86 10.06
N ARG A 298 10.98 6.76 9.78
CA ARG A 298 10.97 7.60 8.60
C ARG A 298 12.19 7.34 7.75
N PHE A 299 11.97 7.06 6.46
CA PHE A 299 13.05 6.96 5.48
C PHE A 299 13.97 8.20 5.55
N SER A 300 15.27 7.93 5.63
CA SER A 300 16.34 8.93 5.70
C SER A 300 17.28 8.79 4.51
N ASP A 301 17.77 7.58 4.24
CA ASP A 301 18.80 7.37 3.22
C ASP A 301 18.77 5.95 2.60
N LEU A 302 19.51 5.79 1.49
CA LEU A 302 19.75 4.53 0.78
C LEU A 302 21.18 4.58 0.25
N LYS A 303 22.06 3.81 0.88
CA LYS A 303 23.50 3.83 0.58
C LYS A 303 24.01 2.41 0.53
N ASP A 304 24.80 2.11 -0.50
CA ASP A 304 25.44 0.80 -0.69
C ASP A 304 24.47 -0.38 -0.61
N GLY A 305 23.22 -0.20 -1.04
CA GLY A 305 22.16 -1.21 -0.99
C GLY A 305 21.41 -1.32 0.36
N HIS A 306 21.77 -0.49 1.35
CA HIS A 306 21.18 -0.49 2.68
C HIS A 306 20.26 0.72 2.91
N PHE A 307 19.07 0.46 3.45
CA PHE A 307 18.11 1.49 3.84
C PHE A 307 18.44 2.07 5.21
N PHE A 308 18.30 3.38 5.36
CA PHE A 308 18.49 4.10 6.61
C PHE A 308 17.24 4.87 7.00
N ILE A 309 17.00 4.97 8.31
CA ILE A 309 15.83 5.63 8.88
C ILE A 309 16.21 6.60 10.00
N SER A 310 15.28 7.51 10.29
CA SER A 310 15.20 8.25 11.55
C SER A 310 14.05 7.69 12.39
N LYS A 311 14.28 7.53 13.70
CA LYS A 311 13.24 7.08 14.64
C LYS A 311 12.38 8.25 15.11
N CYS A 312 11.12 7.97 15.42
CA CYS A 312 10.24 8.92 16.07
C CYS A 312 10.68 9.19 17.53
N GLU A 313 10.71 10.46 17.94
CA GLU A 313 11.03 10.85 19.33
C GLU A 313 9.80 10.85 20.25
N ASN A 314 8.59 10.69 19.70
CA ASN A 314 7.36 10.72 20.47
C ASN A 314 7.19 9.42 21.27
N LYS A 315 7.19 9.54 22.61
CA LYS A 315 7.05 8.41 23.53
C LYS A 315 5.73 7.66 23.40
N GLU A 316 4.65 8.33 23.00
CA GLU A 316 3.37 7.64 22.75
C GLU A 316 3.46 6.77 21.51
N VAL A 317 4.04 7.30 20.42
CA VAL A 317 4.27 6.53 19.19
C VAL A 317 5.14 5.31 19.48
N GLU A 318 6.26 5.50 20.20
CA GLU A 318 7.13 4.40 20.61
C GLU A 318 6.37 3.35 21.43
N LYS A 319 5.61 3.77 22.45
CA LYS A 319 4.84 2.87 23.29
C LYS A 319 3.86 2.01 22.47
N TYR A 320 3.09 2.62 21.57
CA TYR A 320 2.11 1.89 20.76
C TYR A 320 2.79 1.00 19.71
N ALA A 321 3.86 1.48 19.07
CA ALA A 321 4.65 0.67 18.13
C ALA A 321 5.23 -0.59 18.81
N LEU A 322 5.81 -0.45 20.01
CA LEU A 322 6.30 -1.59 20.79
C LEU A 322 5.17 -2.57 21.15
N ALA A 323 3.98 -2.07 21.47
CA ALA A 323 2.83 -2.88 21.83
C ALA A 323 2.27 -3.67 20.61
N GLU A 324 2.27 -3.07 19.41
CA GLU A 324 1.91 -3.72 18.14
C GLU A 324 2.92 -4.80 17.74
N VAL A 325 4.22 -4.48 17.82
CA VAL A 325 5.30 -5.42 17.54
C VAL A 325 5.25 -6.60 18.51
N LYS A 326 5.05 -6.34 19.81
CA LYS A 326 4.93 -7.41 20.81
C LYS A 326 3.74 -8.33 20.54
N ALA A 327 2.59 -7.76 20.16
CA ALA A 327 1.42 -8.55 19.80
C ALA A 327 1.69 -9.45 18.59
N THR A 328 2.45 -8.95 17.62
CA THR A 328 2.85 -9.70 16.42
C THR A 328 3.86 -10.82 16.72
N LEU A 329 4.77 -10.62 17.68
CA LEU A 329 5.79 -11.61 18.07
C LEU A 329 5.24 -12.77 18.92
N ASN A 330 4.10 -12.59 19.59
CA ASN A 330 3.54 -13.60 20.50
C ASN A 330 2.74 -14.71 19.77
N GLU A 331 2.70 -14.70 18.45
CA GLU A 331 1.88 -15.55 17.55
C GLU A 331 2.74 -16.33 16.55
#